data_AF-A0A4Q6B5A9-F1
#
_entry.id   AF-A0A4Q6B5A9-F1
#
_cell.length_a   1.000
_cell.length_b   1.000
_cell.length_c   1.000
_cell.angle_alpha   90.00
_cell.angle_beta   90.00
_cell.angle_gamma   90.00
#
_symmetry.space_group_name_H-M   'P 1'
#
loop_
_entity.id
_entity.type
_entity.pdbx_description
1 polymer ?
#
loop_
_entity_poly.entity_id
_entity_poly.type
_entity_poly.pdbx_seq_one_letter_code
_entity_poly.pdbx_strand_id
1 'polypeptide(L)'
;GDFQRMYELMKIDNSHHLPTKKSSLQSYFDQLAGAGKIILVHNTFTKQDDLDFVKSIPQTPNGKPQTFFCLCVNANQYIEGAIPPVELLRKNNCNIVLGTDSLASNWSLSIVEEMKAIRKHFPAISLEEMLGWATLNGAKALGFEGQLGSFEKDKKPGVVSLDEQRLAIRTVLF
;
A
#
# COMPACT_ATOMS: atom_id res chain seq x y z
N GLY A 1 -17.78 16.00 5.30
CA GLY A 1 -17.90 14.70 4.61
C GLY A 1 -18.98 13.87 5.27
N ASP A 2 -19.25 12.65 4.80
CA ASP A 2 -20.40 11.84 5.24
C ASP A 2 -20.36 11.42 6.73
N PHE A 3 -19.20 11.49 7.37
CA PHE A 3 -19.06 11.30 8.82
C PHE A 3 -19.90 12.28 9.66
N GLN A 4 -20.14 13.50 9.16
CA GLN A 4 -21.00 14.45 9.87
C GLN A 4 -22.43 13.92 9.96
N ARG A 5 -22.96 13.39 8.85
CA ARG A 5 -24.26 12.71 8.81
C ARG A 5 -24.29 11.50 9.74
N MET A 6 -23.22 10.69 9.76
CA MET A 6 -23.10 9.53 10.67
C MET A 6 -23.19 9.96 12.13
N TYR A 7 -22.44 10.98 12.56
CA TYR A 7 -22.47 11.46 13.95
C TYR A 7 -23.85 12.00 14.34
N GLU A 8 -24.52 12.74 13.44
CA GLU A 8 -25.89 13.20 13.63
C GLU A 8 -26.86 12.03 13.84
N LEU A 9 -26.79 10.98 13.01
CA LEU A 9 -27.62 9.78 13.12
C LEU A 9 -27.35 9.01 14.42
N MET A 10 -26.09 8.94 14.85
CA MET A 10 -25.68 8.27 16.08
C MET A 10 -25.89 9.11 17.34
N LYS A 11 -26.34 10.38 17.19
CA LYS A 11 -26.47 11.35 18.30
C LYS A 11 -25.16 11.55 19.07
N ILE A 12 -24.04 11.54 18.37
CA ILE A 12 -22.71 11.82 18.94
C ILE A 12 -22.40 13.29 18.73
N ASP A 13 -22.14 14.03 19.82
CA ASP A 13 -21.70 15.42 19.74
C ASP A 13 -20.25 15.50 19.22
N ASN A 14 -20.09 16.07 18.03
CA ASN A 14 -18.79 16.31 17.40
C ASN A 14 -18.46 17.80 17.25
N SER A 15 -19.16 18.69 17.96
CA SER A 15 -18.99 20.15 17.85
C SER A 15 -17.60 20.66 18.27
N HIS A 16 -16.90 19.88 19.10
CA HIS A 16 -15.54 20.16 19.58
C HIS A 16 -14.45 19.83 18.54
N HIS A 17 -14.78 19.09 17.47
CA HIS A 17 -13.81 18.72 16.45
C HIS A 17 -13.53 19.90 15.52
N LEU A 18 -12.26 20.31 15.46
CA LEU A 18 -11.79 21.32 14.53
C LEU A 18 -11.02 20.65 13.38
N PRO A 19 -11.49 20.75 12.12
CA PRO A 19 -10.80 20.15 11.00
C PRO A 19 -9.45 20.83 10.76
N THR A 20 -8.41 20.05 10.55
CA THR A 20 -7.04 20.53 10.27
C THR A 20 -6.93 21.28 8.95
N LYS A 21 -7.93 21.13 8.06
CA LYS A 21 -7.95 21.61 6.67
C LYS A 21 -6.82 21.02 5.79
N LYS A 22 -6.17 19.96 6.27
CA LYS A 22 -5.16 19.17 5.54
C LYS A 22 -5.75 17.82 5.16
N SER A 23 -5.05 17.05 4.31
CA SER A 23 -5.42 15.65 4.07
C SER A 23 -5.29 14.80 5.34
N SER A 24 -5.90 13.62 5.38
CA SER A 24 -5.73 12.68 6.50
C SER A 24 -4.27 12.32 6.71
N LEU A 25 -3.53 12.11 5.61
CA LEU A 25 -2.09 11.84 5.64
C LEU A 25 -1.36 13.00 6.33
N GLN A 26 -1.50 14.21 5.81
CA GLN A 26 -0.82 15.41 6.33
C GLN A 26 -1.21 15.76 7.77
N SER A 27 -2.38 15.31 8.23
CA SER A 27 -2.87 15.57 9.59
C SER A 27 -2.27 14.64 10.63
N TYR A 28 -1.94 13.40 10.27
CA TYR A 28 -1.55 12.36 11.22
C TYR A 28 -0.12 11.85 11.06
N PHE A 29 0.54 12.09 9.93
CA PHE A 29 1.84 11.48 9.65
C PHE A 29 2.91 11.80 10.70
N ASP A 30 2.93 13.01 11.27
CA ASP A 30 3.90 13.41 12.30
C ASP A 30 3.77 12.55 13.58
N GLN A 31 2.59 12.01 13.86
CA GLN A 31 2.38 11.09 15.00
C GLN A 31 3.08 9.74 14.79
N LEU A 32 3.47 9.43 13.54
CA LEU A 32 4.18 8.21 13.16
C LEU A 32 5.70 8.42 13.11
N ALA A 33 6.21 9.61 13.45
CA ALA A 33 7.62 9.96 13.29
C ALA A 33 8.59 9.05 14.09
N GLY A 34 8.12 8.37 15.14
CA GLY A 34 8.92 7.40 15.89
C GLY A 34 9.08 6.03 15.24
N ALA A 35 8.34 5.74 14.16
CA ALA A 35 8.38 4.45 13.49
C ALA A 35 9.55 4.36 12.50
N GLY A 36 10.29 3.24 12.51
CA GLY A 36 11.32 2.99 11.50
C GLY A 36 10.75 2.75 10.09
N LYS A 37 9.54 2.19 10.02
CA LYS A 37 8.82 1.84 8.77
C LYS A 37 7.35 2.23 8.92
N ILE A 38 6.81 2.90 7.91
CA ILE A 38 5.42 3.36 7.86
C ILE A 38 4.75 2.74 6.63
N ILE A 39 3.62 2.06 6.82
CA ILE A 39 2.85 1.47 5.73
C ILE A 39 1.51 2.21 5.65
N LEU A 40 1.33 2.98 4.59
CA LEU A 40 0.11 3.71 4.29
C LEU A 40 -0.78 2.82 3.41
N VAL A 41 -1.97 2.46 3.88
CA VAL A 41 -2.85 1.47 3.23
C VAL A 41 -3.96 2.17 2.43
N HIS A 42 -4.43 1.54 1.35
CA HIS A 42 -5.48 1.99 0.41
C HIS A 42 -5.08 3.11 -0.55
N ASN A 43 -4.66 4.26 -0.05
CA ASN A 43 -4.14 5.40 -0.83
C ASN A 43 -5.07 5.96 -1.94
N THR A 44 -6.38 5.72 -1.90
CA THR A 44 -7.34 6.17 -2.94
C THR A 44 -7.48 7.69 -3.03
N PHE A 45 -7.18 8.41 -1.95
CA PHE A 45 -7.28 9.87 -1.87
C PHE A 45 -5.92 10.59 -1.92
N THR A 46 -4.81 9.88 -2.11
CA THR A 46 -3.46 10.45 -2.10
C THR A 46 -3.25 11.39 -3.29
N LYS A 47 -2.73 12.59 -3.02
CA LYS A 47 -2.43 13.63 -4.03
C LYS A 47 -0.95 13.97 -4.07
N GLN A 48 -0.52 14.74 -5.08
CA GLN A 48 0.88 15.18 -5.21
C GLN A 48 1.36 15.92 -3.94
N ASP A 49 0.54 16.83 -3.41
CA ASP A 49 0.86 17.59 -2.18
C ASP A 49 1.08 16.68 -0.95
N ASP A 50 0.46 15.50 -0.91
CA ASP A 50 0.69 14.52 0.15
C ASP A 50 2.07 13.87 0.00
N LEU A 51 2.45 13.54 -1.23
CA LEU A 51 3.75 12.95 -1.54
C LEU A 51 4.89 13.95 -1.30
N ASP A 52 4.68 15.21 -1.67
CA ASP A 52 5.62 16.29 -1.42
C ASP A 52 5.78 16.54 0.08
N PHE A 53 4.68 16.50 0.83
CA PHE A 53 4.70 16.58 2.28
C PHE A 53 5.52 15.44 2.90
N VAL A 54 5.23 14.17 2.57
CA VAL A 54 6.01 13.00 3.07
C VAL A 54 7.49 13.14 2.75
N LYS A 55 7.84 13.59 1.54
CA LYS A 55 9.23 13.80 1.11
C LYS A 55 9.93 14.93 1.87
N SER A 56 9.19 15.92 2.35
CA SER A 56 9.72 17.09 3.04
C SER A 56 10.10 16.85 4.50
N ILE A 57 9.62 15.76 5.11
CA ILE A 57 9.78 15.52 6.56
C ILE A 57 11.27 15.22 6.89
N PRO A 58 11.87 16.00 7.81
CA PRO A 58 13.26 15.81 8.23
C PRO A 58 13.49 14.46 8.89
N GLN A 59 14.72 13.96 8.78
CA GLN A 59 15.09 12.63 9.24
C GLN A 59 15.03 12.52 10.77
N THR A 60 14.62 11.36 11.28
CA THR A 60 14.85 11.04 12.68
C THR A 60 16.36 10.96 12.95
N PRO A 61 16.82 11.03 14.21
CA PRO A 61 18.24 10.90 14.56
C PRO A 61 18.90 9.60 14.03
N ASN A 62 18.11 8.60 13.62
CA ASN A 62 18.55 7.29 13.12
C ASN A 62 18.23 7.06 11.61
N GLY A 63 17.81 8.08 10.85
CA GLY A 63 17.53 8.01 9.40
C GLY A 63 16.08 8.35 8.99
N LYS A 64 15.78 8.36 7.68
CA LYS A 64 14.42 8.55 7.14
C LYS A 64 13.52 7.38 7.56
N PRO A 65 12.30 7.61 8.08
CA PRO A 65 11.30 6.54 8.13
C PRO A 65 11.04 6.05 6.70
N GLN A 66 11.16 4.76 6.48
CA GLN A 66 10.83 4.19 5.16
C GLN A 66 9.31 4.16 5.02
N THR A 67 8.79 4.97 4.11
CA THR A 67 7.35 5.02 3.84
C THR A 67 7.02 4.11 2.67
N PHE A 68 6.03 3.25 2.86
CA PHE A 68 5.51 2.31 1.89
C PHE A 68 4.04 2.62 1.62
N PHE A 69 3.65 2.54 0.35
CA PHE A 69 2.29 2.75 -0.11
C PHE A 69 1.70 1.39 -0.48
N CYS A 70 0.85 0.85 0.39
CA CYS A 70 0.19 -0.42 0.21
C CYS A 70 -1.08 -0.26 -0.63
N LEU A 71 -1.09 -0.94 -1.77
CA LEU A 71 -2.22 -0.96 -2.70
C LEU A 71 -3.06 -2.20 -2.45
N CYS A 72 -4.32 -1.99 -2.07
CA CYS A 72 -5.36 -3.02 -1.96
C CYS A 72 -6.38 -2.79 -3.07
N VAL A 73 -5.99 -3.06 -4.32
CA VAL A 73 -6.72 -2.61 -5.51
C VAL A 73 -8.11 -3.22 -5.57
N ASN A 74 -8.23 -4.53 -5.33
CA ASN A 74 -9.54 -5.19 -5.36
C ASN A 74 -10.43 -4.71 -4.21
N ALA A 75 -9.88 -4.49 -3.02
CA ALA A 75 -10.66 -4.00 -1.88
C ALA A 75 -11.18 -2.57 -2.09
N ASN A 76 -10.33 -1.70 -2.63
CA ASN A 76 -10.73 -0.35 -3.00
C ASN A 76 -11.86 -0.35 -4.06
N GLN A 77 -11.79 -1.26 -5.04
CA GLN A 77 -12.86 -1.43 -6.02
C GLN A 77 -14.16 -1.95 -5.38
N TYR A 78 -14.05 -2.92 -4.47
CA TYR A 78 -15.19 -3.52 -3.80
C TYR A 78 -15.97 -2.51 -2.95
N ILE A 79 -15.26 -1.71 -2.15
CA ILE A 79 -15.86 -0.78 -1.17
C ILE A 79 -16.24 0.56 -1.82
N GLU A 80 -15.31 1.16 -2.58
CA GLU A 80 -15.41 2.55 -3.04
C GLU A 80 -15.62 2.66 -4.54
N GLY A 81 -15.44 1.58 -5.31
CA GLY A 81 -15.40 1.63 -6.77
C GLY A 81 -14.19 2.41 -7.31
N ALA A 82 -13.13 2.56 -6.49
CA ALA A 82 -11.98 3.42 -6.79
C ALA A 82 -10.69 2.61 -7.00
N ILE A 83 -9.73 3.22 -7.70
CA ILE A 83 -8.38 2.69 -7.96
C ILE A 83 -7.37 3.65 -7.33
N PRO A 84 -6.33 3.16 -6.63
CA PRO A 84 -5.29 4.05 -6.12
C PRO A 84 -4.51 4.73 -7.26
N PRO A 85 -3.87 5.89 -7.01
CA PRO A 85 -3.18 6.67 -8.04
C PRO A 85 -1.81 6.07 -8.37
N VAL A 86 -1.78 4.86 -8.94
CA VAL A 86 -0.56 4.06 -9.15
C VAL A 86 0.50 4.83 -9.95
N GLU A 87 0.14 5.45 -11.06
CA GLU A 87 1.08 6.21 -11.88
C GLU A 87 1.67 7.43 -11.15
N LEU A 88 0.89 8.09 -10.29
CA LEU A 88 1.39 9.19 -9.46
C LEU A 88 2.46 8.70 -8.49
N LEU A 89 2.21 7.56 -7.84
CA LEU A 89 3.15 6.93 -6.91
C LEU A 89 4.42 6.48 -7.64
N ARG A 90 4.28 5.85 -8.82
CA ARG A 90 5.41 5.43 -9.68
C ARG A 90 6.26 6.61 -10.11
N LYS A 91 5.66 7.67 -10.66
CA LYS A 91 6.35 8.89 -11.08
C LYS A 91 7.13 9.56 -9.93
N ASN A 92 6.65 9.38 -8.70
CA ASN A 92 7.29 9.92 -7.51
C ASN A 92 8.33 9.01 -6.87
N ASN A 93 8.63 7.84 -7.46
CA ASN A 93 9.54 6.82 -6.93
C ASN A 93 9.15 6.35 -5.51
N CYS A 94 7.86 6.22 -5.25
CA CYS A 94 7.36 5.73 -3.97
C CYS A 94 7.65 4.22 -3.79
N ASN A 95 7.87 3.77 -2.55
CA ASN A 95 7.97 2.34 -2.26
C ASN A 95 6.56 1.72 -2.31
N ILE A 96 6.19 1.10 -3.42
CA ILE A 96 4.88 0.47 -3.59
C ILE A 96 4.94 -0.98 -3.08
N VAL A 97 3.91 -1.38 -2.32
CA VAL A 97 3.67 -2.75 -1.87
C VAL A 97 2.22 -3.16 -2.16
N LEU A 98 1.95 -4.46 -2.17
CA LEU A 98 0.61 -4.99 -2.40
C LEU A 98 0.03 -5.60 -1.13
N GLY A 99 -1.27 -5.41 -0.94
CA GLY A 99 -2.04 -6.03 0.13
C GLY A 99 -3.40 -6.46 -0.36
N THR A 100 -3.96 -7.52 0.22
CA THR A 100 -5.31 -7.98 -0.15
C THR A 100 -6.40 -7.25 0.64
N ASP A 101 -6.06 -6.64 1.77
CA ASP A 101 -7.07 -6.35 2.81
C ASP A 101 -7.84 -7.65 3.20
N SER A 102 -9.01 -7.53 3.83
CA SER A 102 -9.80 -8.65 4.34
C SER A 102 -10.74 -9.28 3.29
N LEU A 103 -11.16 -10.53 3.52
CA LEU A 103 -12.25 -11.16 2.74
C LEU A 103 -13.62 -10.52 2.93
N ALA A 104 -13.81 -9.68 3.97
CA ALA A 104 -15.05 -8.93 4.12
C ALA A 104 -15.17 -7.82 3.06
N SER A 105 -14.05 -7.45 2.44
CA SER A 105 -13.91 -6.36 1.48
C SER A 105 -13.19 -6.76 0.20
N ASN A 106 -12.87 -8.04 -0.01
CA ASN A 106 -12.15 -8.51 -1.20
C ASN A 106 -12.70 -9.88 -1.65
N TRP A 107 -12.67 -10.14 -2.95
CA TRP A 107 -13.08 -11.41 -3.55
C TRP A 107 -12.07 -12.55 -3.31
N SER A 108 -10.82 -12.24 -2.92
CA SER A 108 -9.82 -13.27 -2.62
C SER A 108 -8.69 -12.77 -1.71
N LEU A 109 -7.97 -13.70 -1.07
CA LEU A 109 -6.70 -13.43 -0.36
C LEU A 109 -5.50 -13.79 -1.23
N SER A 110 -5.43 -13.23 -2.43
CA SER A 110 -4.39 -13.54 -3.42
C SER A 110 -3.70 -12.29 -3.94
N ILE A 111 -2.40 -12.16 -3.64
CA ILE A 111 -1.54 -11.10 -4.21
C ILE A 111 -1.48 -11.17 -5.73
N VAL A 112 -1.64 -12.36 -6.32
CA VAL A 112 -1.69 -12.52 -7.77
C VAL A 112 -2.98 -11.96 -8.36
N GLU A 113 -4.11 -12.05 -7.65
CA GLU A 113 -5.35 -11.38 -8.09
C GLU A 113 -5.22 -9.86 -7.97
N GLU A 114 -4.48 -9.33 -6.98
CA GLU A 114 -4.13 -7.90 -6.95
C GLU A 114 -3.28 -7.49 -8.16
N MET A 115 -2.27 -8.30 -8.55
CA MET A 115 -1.45 -8.04 -9.74
C MET A 115 -2.27 -8.11 -11.04
N LYS A 116 -3.25 -9.02 -11.14
CA LYS A 116 -4.18 -9.06 -12.28
C LYS A 116 -5.02 -7.79 -12.35
N ALA A 117 -5.53 -7.32 -11.22
CA ALA A 117 -6.28 -6.07 -11.16
C ALA A 117 -5.40 -4.88 -11.59
N ILE A 118 -4.17 -4.79 -11.10
CA ILE A 118 -3.20 -3.77 -11.52
C ILE A 118 -2.96 -3.85 -13.03
N ARG A 119 -2.64 -5.04 -13.57
CA ARG A 119 -2.40 -5.23 -15.01
C ARG A 119 -3.60 -4.80 -15.88
N LYS A 120 -4.82 -5.06 -15.41
CA LYS A 120 -6.05 -4.67 -16.11
C LYS A 120 -6.19 -3.14 -16.21
N HIS A 121 -5.85 -2.41 -15.15
CA HIS A 121 -5.96 -0.95 -15.11
C HIS A 121 -4.72 -0.22 -15.64
N PHE A 122 -3.54 -0.85 -15.55
CA PHE A 122 -2.24 -0.28 -15.87
C PHE A 122 -1.40 -1.28 -16.69
N PRO A 123 -1.78 -1.58 -17.95
CA PRO A 123 -1.15 -2.62 -18.75
C PRO A 123 0.32 -2.34 -19.12
N ALA A 124 0.77 -1.09 -18.99
CA ALA A 124 2.15 -0.69 -19.22
C ALA A 124 3.11 -1.06 -18.08
N ILE A 125 2.59 -1.46 -16.91
CA ILE A 125 3.39 -1.90 -15.77
C ILE A 125 3.86 -3.32 -16.02
N SER A 126 5.17 -3.52 -16.02
CA SER A 126 5.76 -4.84 -16.28
C SER A 126 5.47 -5.82 -15.15
N LEU A 127 5.51 -7.12 -15.48
CA LEU A 127 5.44 -8.16 -14.45
C LEU A 127 6.58 -8.04 -13.44
N GLU A 128 7.80 -7.76 -13.91
CA GLU A 128 8.99 -7.59 -13.07
C GLU A 128 8.77 -6.51 -12.00
N GLU A 129 8.22 -5.35 -12.38
CA GLU A 129 7.95 -4.26 -11.44
C GLU A 129 6.91 -4.67 -10.40
N MET A 130 5.80 -5.29 -10.82
CA MET A 130 4.77 -5.79 -9.89
C MET A 130 5.31 -6.88 -8.96
N LEU A 131 6.18 -7.77 -9.44
CA LEU A 131 6.84 -8.78 -8.61
C LEU A 131 7.72 -8.12 -7.55
N GLY A 132 8.41 -7.02 -7.88
CA GLY A 132 9.14 -6.21 -6.90
C GLY A 132 8.23 -5.70 -5.77
N TRP A 133 7.02 -5.24 -6.11
CA TRP A 133 6.02 -4.79 -5.13
C TRP A 133 5.48 -5.93 -4.26
N ALA A 134 5.24 -7.09 -4.89
CA ALA A 134 4.69 -8.29 -4.27
C ALA A 134 5.70 -9.06 -3.38
N THR A 135 7.01 -8.84 -3.57
CA THR A 135 8.06 -9.63 -2.92
C THR A 135 9.00 -8.76 -2.08
N LEU A 136 10.08 -8.26 -2.69
CA LEU A 136 11.15 -7.54 -1.98
C LEU A 136 10.64 -6.31 -1.24
N ASN A 137 9.74 -5.53 -1.84
CA ASN A 137 9.21 -4.34 -1.18
C ASN A 137 8.34 -4.71 0.03
N GLY A 138 7.53 -5.78 -0.08
CA GLY A 138 6.77 -6.30 1.05
C GLY A 138 7.68 -6.79 2.19
N ALA A 139 8.73 -7.52 1.86
CA ALA A 139 9.73 -7.95 2.84
C ALA A 139 10.40 -6.75 3.53
N LYS A 140 10.79 -5.72 2.78
CA LYS A 140 11.34 -4.46 3.33
C LYS A 140 10.33 -3.76 4.24
N ALA A 141 9.08 -3.61 3.80
CA ALA A 141 8.03 -2.95 4.58
C ALA A 141 7.80 -3.62 5.93
N LEU A 142 7.90 -4.95 5.97
CA LEU A 142 7.64 -5.75 7.16
C LEU A 142 8.89 -6.06 8.02
N GLY A 143 10.10 -5.69 7.59
CA GLY A 143 11.32 -5.98 8.37
C GLY A 143 11.93 -7.36 8.13
N PHE A 144 11.55 -8.03 7.05
CA PHE A 144 12.04 -9.36 6.69
C PHE A 144 13.00 -9.37 5.51
N GLU A 145 13.50 -8.22 5.04
CA GLU A 145 14.39 -8.13 3.87
C GLU A 145 15.70 -8.92 4.02
N GLY A 146 16.14 -9.20 5.24
CA GLY A 146 17.31 -10.05 5.52
C GLY A 146 17.05 -11.54 5.37
N GLN A 147 15.79 -11.98 5.27
CA GLN A 147 15.39 -13.39 5.25
C GLN A 147 14.55 -13.75 4.01
N LEU A 148 13.74 -12.82 3.52
CA LEU A 148 12.70 -13.01 2.50
C LEU A 148 12.84 -12.01 1.34
N GLY A 149 12.04 -12.22 0.29
CA GLY A 149 11.80 -11.24 -0.77
C GLY A 149 12.78 -11.26 -1.94
N SER A 150 13.88 -12.02 -1.87
CA SER A 150 14.82 -12.17 -2.99
C SER A 150 15.60 -13.49 -2.93
N PHE A 151 16.16 -13.90 -4.07
CA PHE A 151 17.08 -15.02 -4.18
C PHE A 151 18.53 -14.55 -3.97
N GLU A 152 18.92 -14.45 -2.70
CA GLU A 152 20.28 -14.10 -2.30
C GLU A 152 20.85 -15.18 -1.39
N LYS A 153 22.18 -15.28 -1.32
CA LYS A 153 22.86 -16.19 -0.39
C LYS A 153 22.35 -15.92 1.04
N ASP A 154 22.19 -17.00 1.80
CA ASP A 154 21.75 -16.99 3.20
C ASP A 154 20.27 -16.62 3.45
N LYS A 155 19.51 -16.17 2.43
CA LYS A 155 18.06 -15.97 2.51
C LYS A 155 17.29 -17.27 2.28
N LYS A 156 16.05 -17.33 2.81
CA LYS A 156 15.14 -18.48 2.68
C LYS A 156 13.72 -18.01 2.31
N PRO A 157 13.53 -17.40 1.12
CA PRO A 157 12.20 -17.00 0.69
C PRO A 157 11.32 -18.23 0.39
N GLY A 158 10.01 -18.09 0.57
CA GLY A 158 9.05 -18.99 -0.06
C GLY A 158 9.14 -18.86 -1.58
N VAL A 159 8.94 -19.97 -2.31
CA VAL A 159 9.08 -20.01 -3.76
C VAL A 159 7.78 -20.45 -4.40
N VAL A 160 7.38 -19.72 -5.44
CA VAL A 160 6.21 -20.01 -6.26
C VAL A 160 6.61 -20.01 -7.73
N SER A 161 6.05 -20.94 -8.50
CA SER A 161 6.15 -20.91 -9.96
C SER A 161 4.96 -20.14 -10.51
N LEU A 162 5.22 -19.18 -11.39
CA LEU A 162 4.19 -18.28 -11.92
C LEU A 162 4.16 -18.36 -13.44
N ASP A 163 2.97 -18.61 -13.99
CA ASP A 163 2.68 -18.49 -15.42
C ASP A 163 2.49 -17.01 -15.76
N GLU A 164 3.40 -16.43 -16.55
CA GLU A 164 3.40 -15.01 -16.88
C GLU A 164 2.16 -14.56 -17.66
N GLN A 165 1.69 -15.39 -18.60
CA GLN A 165 0.56 -15.06 -19.47
C GLN A 165 -0.74 -15.04 -18.68
N ARG A 166 -0.93 -16.04 -17.83
CA ARG A 166 -2.17 -16.22 -17.06
C ARG A 166 -2.14 -15.56 -15.69
N LEU A 167 -0.97 -15.16 -15.20
CA LEU A 167 -0.73 -14.85 -13.80
C LEU A 167 -1.33 -15.94 -12.91
N ALA A 168 -0.91 -17.19 -13.13
CA ALA A 168 -1.38 -18.34 -12.36
C ALA A 168 -0.23 -18.90 -11.52
N ILE A 169 -0.50 -19.15 -10.24
CA ILE A 169 0.50 -19.71 -9.32
C ILE A 169 0.43 -21.23 -9.32
N ARG A 170 1.59 -21.87 -9.31
CA ARG A 170 1.79 -23.24 -8.84
C ARG A 170 2.77 -23.20 -7.68
N THR A 171 2.34 -23.67 -6.51
CA THR A 171 3.23 -23.81 -5.37
C THR A 171 4.27 -24.88 -5.69
N VAL A 172 5.55 -24.52 -5.58
CA VAL A 172 6.63 -25.48 -5.65
C VAL A 172 6.95 -25.86 -4.21
N LEU A 173 6.58 -27.08 -3.81
CA LEU A 173 6.95 -27.61 -2.50
C LEU A 173 8.43 -27.98 -2.57
N PHE A 174 9.23 -27.42 -1.66
CA PHE A 174 10.62 -27.78 -1.40
C PHE A 174 10.72 -28.49 -0.06
#